data_AF-A0A3D4IPZ8-F1
#
_entry.id   AF-A0A3D4IPZ8-F1
#
_cell.length_a   1.000
_cell.length_b   1.000
_cell.length_c   1.000
_cell.angle_alpha   90.00
_cell.angle_beta   90.00
_cell.angle_gamma   90.00
#
_symmetry.space_group_name_H-M   'P 1'
#
loop_
_entity.id
_entity.type
_entity.pdbx_description
1 polymer ?
#
loop_
_entity_poly.entity_id
_entity_poly.type
_entity_poly.pdbx_seq_one_letter_code
_entity_poly.pdbx_strand_id
1 'polypeptide(L)'
;MRIVILLVLGACVMSYGQDQPNAAEIKLRLKKLNFLGTVLYVAAHPDDENTRAIAYLSNERLATTGYLSMTRGDGGQNLIGPEIRDQLGLIRTQELLAARRIDGGYQFFTRANDFGYSKNDEEAFRKWNNQEVLSDV
;
A
#
# COMPACT_ATOMS: atom_id res chain seq x y z
N MET A 1 -30.75 32.62 45.92
CA MET A 1 -29.35 32.21 45.63
C MET A 1 -29.29 31.61 44.24
N ARG A 2 -28.78 32.35 43.25
CA ARG A 2 -28.54 31.83 41.89
C ARG A 2 -27.07 31.43 41.82
N ILE A 3 -26.80 30.13 41.85
CA ILE A 3 -25.46 29.58 41.64
C ILE A 3 -25.19 29.64 40.14
N VAL A 4 -24.28 30.52 39.73
CA VAL A 4 -23.74 30.56 38.36
C VAL A 4 -22.59 29.57 38.31
N ILE A 5 -22.81 28.42 37.68
CA ILE A 5 -21.74 27.46 37.38
C ILE A 5 -21.01 27.96 36.14
N LEU A 6 -19.82 28.53 36.34
CA LEU A 6 -18.92 28.91 35.26
C LEU A 6 -18.19 27.66 34.77
N LEU A 7 -18.64 27.10 33.64
CA LEU A 7 -18.04 25.92 33.02
C LEU A 7 -16.83 26.38 32.20
N VAL A 8 -15.63 26.32 32.80
CA VAL A 8 -14.38 26.57 32.09
C VAL A 8 -14.10 25.40 31.17
N LEU A 9 -14.45 25.53 29.89
CA LEU A 9 -13.95 24.67 28.82
C LEU A 9 -12.43 24.93 28.70
N GLY A 10 -11.64 24.12 29.40
CA GLY A 10 -10.21 24.01 29.11
C GLY A 10 -10.03 23.37 27.74
N ALA A 11 -9.76 24.16 26.71
CA ALA A 11 -9.33 23.67 25.41
C ALA A 11 -7.94 23.03 25.56
N CYS A 12 -7.91 21.76 25.90
CA CYS A 12 -6.71 20.95 25.83
C CYS A 12 -6.40 20.76 24.34
N VAL A 13 -5.54 21.60 23.77
CA VAL A 13 -5.07 21.44 22.41
C VAL A 13 -4.18 20.20 22.41
N MET A 14 -4.74 19.06 22.00
CA MET A 14 -3.97 17.86 21.71
C MET A 14 -2.98 18.22 20.60
N SER A 15 -1.73 18.48 20.97
CA SER A 15 -0.65 18.61 20.01
C SER A 15 -0.41 17.23 19.42
N TYR A 16 -1.00 16.95 18.26
CA TYR A 16 -0.59 15.81 17.45
C TYR A 16 0.86 16.05 17.05
N GLY A 17 1.78 15.30 17.65
CA GLY A 17 3.19 15.33 17.23
C GLY A 17 3.25 14.98 15.75
N GLN A 18 3.64 15.94 14.92
CA GLN A 18 3.90 15.63 13.53
C GLN A 18 5.13 14.74 13.46
N ASP A 19 5.04 13.65 12.72
CA ASP A 19 6.17 12.79 12.43
C ASP A 19 7.13 13.58 11.52
N GLN A 20 8.13 14.22 12.14
CA GLN A 20 9.09 15.08 11.44
C GLN A 20 10.24 14.21 10.94
N PRO A 21 10.56 14.25 9.62
CA PRO A 21 11.64 13.46 9.09
C PRO A 21 12.98 13.91 9.68
N ASN A 22 13.85 12.95 9.96
CA ASN A 22 15.20 13.29 10.43
C ASN A 22 16.06 13.88 9.30
N ALA A 23 17.23 14.44 9.65
CA ALA A 23 18.10 15.09 8.68
C ALA A 23 18.56 14.17 7.53
N ALA A 24 18.74 12.87 7.80
CA ALA A 24 19.12 11.90 6.78
C ALA A 24 17.98 11.64 5.79
N GLU A 25 16.74 11.53 6.27
CA GLU A 25 15.55 11.39 5.43
C GLU A 25 15.31 12.62 4.56
N ILE A 26 15.44 13.82 5.12
CA ILE A 26 15.33 15.07 4.36
C ILE A 26 16.38 15.10 3.24
N LYS A 27 17.64 14.79 3.57
CA LYS A 27 18.73 14.71 2.57
C LYS A 27 18.43 13.68 1.48
N LEU A 28 17.90 12.51 1.84
CA LEU A 28 17.53 11.47 0.89
C LEU A 28 16.41 11.96 -0.05
N ARG A 29 15.36 12.58 0.50
CA ARG A 29 14.25 13.16 -0.29
C ARG A 29 14.77 14.21 -1.27
N LEU A 30 15.66 15.10 -0.85
CA LEU A 30 16.30 16.09 -1.73
C LEU A 30 17.12 15.42 -2.85
N LYS A 31 17.81 14.31 -2.58
CA LYS A 31 18.49 13.54 -3.62
C LYS A 31 17.51 12.91 -4.61
N LYS A 32 16.38 12.35 -4.14
CA LYS A 32 15.34 11.77 -5.00
C LYS A 32 14.75 12.81 -5.97
N LEU A 33 14.64 14.08 -5.58
CA LEU A 33 14.17 15.16 -6.49
C LEU A 33 15.06 15.34 -7.74
N ASN A 34 16.34 15.01 -7.65
CA ASN A 34 17.29 15.13 -8.77
C ASN A 34 17.36 13.87 -9.65
N PHE A 35 16.53 12.85 -9.38
CA PHE A 35 16.47 11.62 -10.16
C PHE A 35 15.06 11.38 -10.67
N LEU A 36 14.90 11.31 -11.99
CA LEU A 36 13.58 11.22 -12.65
C LEU A 36 13.22 9.79 -13.09
N GLY A 37 14.07 8.80 -12.80
CA GLY A 37 13.80 7.41 -13.14
C GLY A 37 12.62 6.87 -12.33
N THR A 38 11.74 6.15 -13.02
CA THR A 38 10.56 5.52 -12.44
C THR A 38 10.58 4.02 -12.75
N VAL A 39 10.17 3.21 -11.78
CA VAL A 39 10.04 1.76 -11.93
C VAL A 39 8.65 1.34 -11.46
N LEU A 40 7.95 0.55 -12.28
CA LEU A 40 6.72 -0.14 -11.88
C LEU A 40 7.02 -1.64 -11.83
N TYR A 41 7.05 -2.20 -10.63
CA TYR A 41 7.08 -3.65 -10.42
C TYR A 41 5.64 -4.15 -10.51
N VAL A 42 5.36 -5.11 -11.39
CA VAL A 42 4.02 -5.68 -11.56
C VAL A 42 4.04 -7.16 -11.16
N ALA A 43 3.10 -7.59 -10.31
CA ALA A 43 2.87 -9.00 -10.00
C ALA A 43 1.40 -9.27 -9.64
N ALA A 44 1.05 -10.53 -9.39
CA ALA A 44 -0.35 -10.94 -9.34
C ALA A 44 -1.02 -10.65 -7.99
N HIS A 45 -0.34 -10.96 -6.88
CA HIS A 45 -0.91 -10.90 -5.52
C HIS A 45 0.03 -10.19 -4.55
N PRO A 46 -0.47 -9.63 -3.44
CA PRO A 46 0.38 -9.29 -2.31
C PRO A 46 1.21 -10.50 -1.92
N ASP A 47 2.51 -10.35 -1.62
CA ASP A 47 3.51 -11.42 -1.38
C ASP A 47 4.38 -11.85 -2.58
N ASP A 48 3.96 -11.56 -3.82
CA ASP A 48 4.78 -11.84 -5.01
C ASP A 48 5.98 -10.88 -5.16
N GLU A 49 6.01 -9.76 -4.43
CA GLU A 49 7.05 -8.75 -4.59
C GLU A 49 8.37 -9.12 -3.90
N ASN A 50 9.48 -8.73 -4.52
CA ASN A 50 10.76 -8.70 -3.83
C ASN A 50 10.93 -7.37 -3.08
N THR A 51 10.60 -7.34 -1.79
CA THR A 51 10.71 -6.14 -0.93
C THR A 51 12.12 -5.54 -0.93
N ARG A 52 13.18 -6.34 -1.02
CA ARG A 52 14.57 -5.84 -1.08
C ARG A 52 14.83 -5.08 -2.38
N ALA A 53 14.27 -5.56 -3.49
CA ALA A 53 14.37 -4.87 -4.77
C ALA A 53 13.66 -3.51 -4.72
N ILE A 54 12.46 -3.44 -4.13
CA ILE A 54 11.73 -2.18 -3.95
C ILE A 54 12.55 -1.20 -3.09
N ALA A 55 13.04 -1.64 -1.93
CA ALA A 55 13.84 -0.80 -1.04
C ALA A 55 15.12 -0.30 -1.73
N TYR A 56 15.79 -1.17 -2.48
CA TYR A 56 16.99 -0.82 -3.24
C TYR A 56 16.70 0.21 -4.31
N LEU A 57 15.68 -0.01 -5.13
CA LEU A 57 15.32 0.90 -6.21
C LEU A 57 14.87 2.27 -5.66
N SER A 58 14.05 2.27 -4.61
CA SER A 58 13.54 3.51 -4.02
C SER A 58 14.61 4.29 -3.26
N ASN A 59 15.42 3.64 -2.42
CA ASN A 59 16.28 4.34 -1.46
C ASN A 59 17.74 4.42 -1.88
N GLU A 60 18.26 3.42 -2.60
CA GLU A 60 19.65 3.42 -3.07
C GLU A 60 19.74 3.99 -4.49
N ARG A 61 18.90 3.50 -5.41
CA ARG A 61 18.85 4.02 -6.79
C ARG A 61 18.02 5.29 -6.95
N LEU A 62 17.33 5.71 -5.90
CA LEU A 62 16.53 6.94 -5.84
C LEU A 62 15.36 7.00 -6.84
N ALA A 63 15.00 5.86 -7.44
CA ALA A 63 13.92 5.77 -8.39
C ALA A 63 12.56 5.90 -7.71
N THR A 64 11.63 6.59 -8.36
CA THR A 64 10.22 6.51 -7.96
C THR A 64 9.75 5.09 -8.26
N THR A 65 9.59 4.27 -7.22
CA THR A 65 9.30 2.84 -7.38
C THR A 65 7.89 2.54 -6.90
N GLY A 66 7.03 2.08 -7.80
CA GLY A 66 5.70 1.56 -7.51
C GLY A 66 5.66 0.05 -7.58
N TYR A 67 4.90 -0.58 -6.70
CA TYR A 67 4.47 -1.96 -6.82
C TYR A 67 2.99 -1.99 -7.18
N LEU A 68 2.68 -2.55 -8.34
CA LEU A 68 1.32 -2.86 -8.77
C LEU A 68 1.06 -4.35 -8.51
N SER A 69 0.25 -4.62 -7.50
CA SER A 69 -0.35 -5.95 -7.36
C SER A 69 -1.64 -5.97 -8.16
N MET A 70 -1.80 -6.92 -9.08
CA MET A 70 -3.00 -7.00 -9.90
C MET A 70 -4.24 -7.16 -9.02
N THR A 71 -4.16 -8.00 -8.00
CA THR A 71 -5.27 -8.29 -7.09
C THR A 71 -5.00 -7.78 -5.67
N ARG A 72 -5.97 -7.92 -4.77
CA ARG A 72 -5.79 -7.67 -3.33
C ARG A 72 -5.45 -8.95 -2.54
N GLY A 73 -5.25 -10.08 -3.22
CA GLY A 73 -4.90 -11.36 -2.58
C GLY A 73 -6.05 -11.98 -1.78
N ASP A 74 -7.29 -11.65 -2.11
CA ASP A 74 -8.53 -12.04 -1.44
C ASP A 74 -8.95 -13.50 -1.68
N GLY A 75 -8.34 -14.17 -2.67
CA GLY A 75 -8.52 -15.60 -2.95
C GLY A 75 -7.59 -16.51 -2.14
N GLY A 76 -6.68 -15.92 -1.37
CA GLY A 76 -5.68 -16.62 -0.56
C GLY A 76 -6.22 -17.24 0.74
N GLN A 77 -5.29 -17.84 1.48
CA GLN A 77 -5.52 -18.38 2.81
C GLN A 77 -5.02 -17.39 3.88
N ASN A 78 -5.71 -17.36 5.02
CA ASN A 78 -5.25 -16.62 6.19
C ASN A 78 -4.78 -17.61 7.26
N LEU A 79 -3.48 -17.60 7.56
CA LEU A 79 -2.88 -18.53 8.54
C LEU A 79 -3.22 -18.15 10.00
N ILE A 80 -3.45 -16.87 10.27
CA ILE A 80 -3.52 -16.32 11.63
C ILE A 80 -4.94 -15.87 12.03
N GLY A 81 -5.93 -16.06 11.17
CA GLY A 81 -7.29 -15.62 11.40
C GLY A 81 -8.32 -16.26 10.47
N PRO A 82 -9.62 -16.08 10.75
CA PRO A 82 -10.70 -16.66 9.96
C PRO A 82 -11.07 -15.84 8.72
N GLU A 83 -10.49 -14.65 8.53
CA GLU A 83 -10.86 -13.75 7.43
C GLU A 83 -10.53 -14.33 6.07
N ILE A 84 -11.46 -14.19 5.12
CA ILE A 84 -11.34 -14.66 3.74
C ILE A 84 -11.98 -13.62 2.80
N ARG A 85 -11.73 -13.72 1.49
CA ARG A 85 -12.32 -12.83 0.47
C ARG A 85 -12.04 -11.37 0.83
N ASP A 86 -13.04 -10.51 0.71
CA ASP A 86 -12.93 -9.07 0.90
C ASP A 86 -12.27 -8.68 2.23
N GLN A 87 -12.53 -9.42 3.32
CA GLN A 87 -11.91 -9.17 4.62
C GLN A 87 -10.40 -9.42 4.58
N LEU A 88 -9.98 -10.52 3.94
CA LEU A 88 -8.57 -10.82 3.75
C LEU A 88 -7.92 -9.82 2.80
N GLY A 89 -8.59 -9.46 1.70
CA GLY A 89 -8.10 -8.44 0.76
C GLY A 89 -7.88 -7.09 1.44
N LEU A 90 -8.75 -6.70 2.37
CA LEU A 90 -8.58 -5.49 3.18
C LEU A 90 -7.33 -5.58 4.07
N ILE A 91 -7.12 -6.70 4.75
CA ILE A 91 -5.96 -6.93 5.62
C ILE A 91 -4.67 -6.83 4.79
N ARG A 92 -4.56 -7.60 3.70
CA ARG A 92 -3.35 -7.64 2.85
C ARG A 92 -3.07 -6.31 2.16
N THR A 93 -4.12 -5.55 1.84
CA THR A 93 -3.97 -4.16 1.37
C THR A 93 -3.25 -3.31 2.43
N GLN A 94 -3.65 -3.41 3.70
CA GLN A 94 -3.00 -2.67 4.78
C GLN A 94 -1.58 -3.17 5.07
N GLU A 95 -1.34 -4.48 4.95
CA GLU A 95 0.00 -5.07 5.07
C GLU A 95 0.95 -4.48 4.03
N LEU A 96 0.57 -4.44 2.75
CA LEU A 96 1.41 -3.84 1.71
C LEU A 96 1.57 -2.33 1.89
N LEU A 97 0.51 -1.60 2.22
CA LEU A 97 0.62 -0.17 2.51
C LEU A 97 1.57 0.10 3.69
N ALA A 98 1.58 -0.76 4.70
CA ALA A 98 2.54 -0.69 5.81
C ALA A 98 3.97 -1.01 5.36
N ALA A 99 4.15 -2.06 4.55
CA ALA A 99 5.46 -2.41 3.99
C ALA A 99 6.03 -1.27 3.15
N ARG A 100 5.21 -0.61 2.32
CA ARG A 100 5.60 0.53 1.50
C ARG A 100 6.04 1.76 2.30
N ARG A 101 5.45 2.00 3.48
CA ARG A 101 5.94 3.04 4.40
C ARG A 101 7.35 2.78 4.91
N ILE A 102 7.79 1.52 4.93
CA ILE A 102 9.12 1.11 5.40
C ILE A 102 10.12 1.08 4.25
N ASP A 103 9.78 0.44 3.13
CA ASP A 103 10.68 0.31 1.98
C ASP A 103 10.72 1.55 1.07
N GLY A 104 9.79 2.48 1.23
CA GLY A 104 9.72 3.73 0.48
C GLY A 104 9.14 3.60 -0.94
N GLY A 105 8.55 2.46 -1.29
CA GLY A 105 7.80 2.30 -2.53
C GLY A 105 6.38 2.87 -2.46
N TYR A 106 5.70 2.90 -3.60
CA TYR A 106 4.26 3.18 -3.69
C TYR A 106 3.49 1.88 -3.92
N GLN A 107 2.28 1.77 -3.37
CA GLN A 107 1.41 0.61 -3.59
C GLN A 107 0.27 0.97 -4.52
N PHE A 108 0.02 0.12 -5.51
CA PHE A 108 -1.12 0.18 -6.40
C PHE A 108 -1.84 -1.17 -6.46
N PHE A 109 -3.13 -1.11 -6.82
CA PHE A 109 -3.98 -2.27 -7.02
C PHE A 109 -4.91 -2.03 -8.21
N THR A 110 -5.20 -3.06 -9.00
CA THR A 110 -6.25 -2.99 -10.03
C THR A 110 -7.61 -3.39 -9.44
N ARG A 111 -8.63 -3.48 -10.29
CA ARG A 111 -9.95 -4.05 -9.97
C ARG A 111 -10.00 -5.58 -10.08
N ALA A 112 -8.93 -6.25 -10.53
CA ALA A 112 -8.89 -7.69 -10.66
C ALA A 112 -9.16 -8.40 -9.32
N ASN A 113 -10.03 -9.41 -9.35
CA ASN A 113 -10.40 -10.23 -8.19
C ASN A 113 -9.49 -11.45 -8.11
N ASP A 114 -8.88 -11.71 -6.96
CA ASP A 114 -8.21 -12.99 -6.73
C ASP A 114 -9.25 -14.10 -6.45
N PHE A 115 -9.49 -14.90 -7.48
CA PHE A 115 -10.42 -16.02 -7.42
C PHE A 115 -9.75 -17.35 -7.01
N GLY A 116 -8.48 -17.30 -6.59
CA GLY A 116 -7.65 -18.47 -6.31
C GLY A 116 -6.98 -19.03 -7.57
N TYR A 117 -6.48 -20.26 -7.45
CA TYR A 117 -5.68 -20.89 -8.50
C TYR A 117 -6.43 -21.03 -9.84
N SER A 118 -5.84 -20.52 -10.91
CA SER A 118 -6.27 -20.75 -12.29
C SER A 118 -5.44 -21.85 -12.94
N LYS A 119 -6.05 -22.68 -13.77
CA LYS A 119 -5.32 -23.73 -14.52
C LYS A 119 -4.76 -23.23 -15.85
N ASN A 120 -5.36 -22.17 -16.40
CA ASN A 120 -4.93 -21.51 -17.62
C ASN A 120 -5.27 -20.02 -17.59
N ASP A 121 -4.69 -19.29 -18.53
CA ASP A 121 -4.87 -17.85 -18.72
C ASP A 121 -6.27 -17.50 -19.25
N GLU A 122 -6.86 -18.32 -20.13
CA GLU A 122 -8.24 -18.12 -20.62
C GLU A 122 -9.27 -18.03 -19.49
N GLU A 123 -9.15 -18.89 -18.47
CA GLU A 123 -9.99 -18.85 -17.28
C GLU A 123 -9.81 -17.53 -16.51
N ALA A 124 -8.56 -17.07 -16.35
CA ALA A 124 -8.26 -15.82 -15.67
C ALA A 124 -8.85 -14.62 -16.41
N PHE A 125 -8.60 -14.51 -17.72
CA PHE A 125 -9.11 -13.42 -18.55
C PHE A 125 -10.64 -13.37 -18.60
N ARG A 126 -11.30 -14.53 -18.59
CA ARG A 126 -12.76 -14.60 -18.51
C ARG A 126 -13.29 -14.10 -17.16
N LYS A 127 -12.67 -14.49 -16.05
CA LYS A 127 -13.09 -14.06 -14.71
C LYS A 127 -12.79 -12.59 -14.43
N TRP A 128 -11.66 -12.10 -14.92
CA TRP A 128 -11.24 -10.71 -14.73
C TRP A 128 -11.91 -9.73 -15.67
N ASN A 129 -12.50 -10.20 -16.78
CA ASN A 129 -12.86 -9.36 -17.91
C ASN A 129 -11.63 -8.57 -18.40
N ASN A 130 -10.86 -9.20 -19.29
CA ASN A 130 -9.58 -8.70 -19.80
C ASN A 130 -9.57 -7.19 -20.14
N GLN A 131 -10.61 -6.70 -20.83
CA GLN A 131 -10.68 -5.30 -21.22
C GLN A 131 -10.79 -4.34 -20.03
N GLU A 132 -11.52 -4.73 -18.98
CA GLU A 132 -11.67 -3.91 -17.78
C GLU A 132 -10.37 -3.84 -16.99
N VAL A 133 -9.74 -4.99 -16.72
CA VAL A 133 -8.47 -5.02 -15.96
C VAL A 133 -7.34 -4.35 -16.73
N LEU A 134 -7.28 -4.52 -18.05
CA LEU A 134 -6.27 -3.84 -18.87
C LEU A 134 -6.40 -2.31 -18.82
N SER A 135 -7.59 -1.76 -18.56
CA SER A 135 -7.79 -0.32 -18.41
C SER A 135 -7.27 0.27 -17.09
N ASP A 136 -6.86 -0.57 -16.13
CA ASP A 136 -6.26 -0.14 -14.86
C ASP A 136 -4.72 -0.02 -14.90
N VAL A 137 -4.08 -0.46 -16.00
CA VAL A 137 -2.62 -0.55 -16.17
C VAL A 137 -2.13 0.44 -17.22
#